data_AF-A0A3D2Z272-F1
#
_entry.id   AF-A0A3D2Z272-F1
#
_cell.length_a   1.000
_cell.length_b   1.000
_cell.length_c   1.000
_cell.angle_alpha   90.00
_cell.angle_beta   90.00
_cell.angle_gamma   90.00
#
_symmetry.space_group_name_H-M   'P 1'
#
loop_
_entity.id
_entity.type
_entity.pdbx_description
1 polymer ?
#
loop_
_entity_poly.entity_id
_entity_poly.type
_entity_poly.pdbx_seq_one_letter_code
_entity_poly.pdbx_strand_id
1 'polypeptide(L)'
;MALKKDDEGRLWVGTGAGVCVMDGSRFRPIGSAPDQPVQFLELDDLGRMWCAGTGMLGFWEEDTYHDLVPQYEREIGRIGRHLALAVLGNRPGQRWQHLAGPR
;
A
#
# COMPACT_ATOMS: atom_id res chain seq x y z
N MET A 1 10.95 -7.00 -1.07
CA MET A 1 11.59 -5.69 -0.91
C MET A 1 11.11 -4.80 -2.04
N ALA A 2 10.58 -3.63 -1.71
CA ALA A 2 10.03 -2.65 -2.66
C ALA A 2 10.66 -1.28 -2.42
N LEU A 3 10.69 -0.43 -3.44
CA LEU A 3 11.29 0.90 -3.37
C LEU A 3 10.49 1.90 -4.20
N LYS A 4 10.12 3.04 -3.61
CA LYS A 4 9.39 4.12 -4.31
C LYS A 4 9.77 5.48 -3.75
N LYS A 5 9.79 6.52 -4.58
CA LYS A 5 10.02 7.90 -4.16
C LYS A 5 8.70 8.66 -4.21
N ASP A 6 8.44 9.52 -3.23
CA ASP A 6 7.28 10.42 -3.25
C ASP A 6 7.61 11.81 -3.80
N ASP A 7 6.58 12.65 -3.92
CA ASP A 7 6.68 14.00 -4.50
C ASP A 7 7.48 14.97 -3.62
N GLU A 8 7.53 14.72 -2.31
CA GLU A 8 8.37 15.46 -1.35
C GLU A 8 9.85 15.05 -1.42
N GLY A 9 10.15 14.02 -2.20
CA GLY A 9 11.49 13.52 -2.43
C GLY A 9 11.97 12.47 -1.44
N ARG A 10 11.09 12.01 -0.53
CA ARG A 10 11.38 10.95 0.45
C ARG A 10 11.39 9.59 -0.24
N LEU A 11 12.28 8.71 0.21
CA LEU A 11 12.40 7.36 -0.36
C LEU A 11 11.73 6.34 0.56
N TRP A 12 10.65 5.75 0.09
CA TRP A 12 9.89 4.70 0.76
C TRP A 12 10.46 3.33 0.42
N VAL A 13 10.72 2.53 1.46
CA VAL A 13 11.30 1.19 1.36
C VAL A 13 10.37 0.20 2.03
N GLY A 14 9.90 -0.77 1.26
CA GLY A 14 9.15 -1.92 1.74
C GLY A 14 10.11 -3.01 2.20
N THR A 15 10.08 -3.33 3.50
CA THR A 15 10.95 -4.31 4.13
C THR A 15 10.20 -5.59 4.48
N GLY A 16 10.89 -6.57 5.08
CA GLY A 16 10.25 -7.76 5.64
C GLY A 16 9.44 -7.52 6.92
N ALA A 17 9.61 -6.34 7.53
CA ALA A 17 9.03 -5.95 8.82
C ALA A 17 8.37 -4.56 8.72
N GLY A 18 7.58 -4.35 7.67
CA GLY A 18 6.88 -3.08 7.41
C GLY A 18 7.64 -2.10 6.52
N VAL A 19 7.29 -0.82 6.62
CA VAL A 19 7.77 0.26 5.75
C VAL A 19 8.65 1.24 6.51
N CYS A 20 9.75 1.64 5.88
CA CYS A 20 10.56 2.76 6.34
C CYS A 20 10.70 3.82 5.26
N VAL A 21 10.86 5.07 5.70
CA VAL A 21 11.11 6.22 4.83
C VAL A 21 12.50 6.75 5.11
N MET A 22 13.27 6.99 4.05
CA MET A 22 14.52 7.71 4.10
C MET A 22 14.23 9.19 3.90
N ASP A 23 14.53 9.98 4.93
CA ASP A 23 14.52 11.43 4.90
C ASP A 23 15.97 11.92 5.00
N GLY A 24 16.47 12.46 3.89
CA GLY A 24 17.88 12.81 3.72
C GLY A 24 18.79 11.59 3.83
N SER A 25 19.46 11.44 4.98
CA SER A 25 20.44 10.37 5.24
C SER A 25 20.01 9.36 6.31
N ARG A 26 18.78 9.44 6.83
CA ARG A 26 18.28 8.57 7.90
C ARG A 26 17.03 7.80 7.46
N PHE A 27 17.02 6.50 7.73
CA PHE A 27 15.81 5.68 7.66
C PHE A 27 15.00 5.83 8.94
N ARG A 28 13.71 6.13 8.80
CA ARG A 28 12.75 6.16 9.90
C ARG A 28 11.63 5.15 9.61
N PRO A 29 11.29 4.26 10.55
CA PRO A 29 10.08 3.47 10.42
C PRO A 29 8.87 4.41 10.43
N ILE A 30 7.84 4.12 9.63
CA ILE A 30 6.58 4.83 9.76
C ILE A 30 5.76 4.18 10.88
N GLY A 31 5.48 4.97 11.92
CA GLY A 31 4.92 4.48 13.18
C GLY A 31 3.53 3.84 13.08
N SER A 32 2.81 4.09 11.99
CA SER A 32 1.48 3.51 11.71
C SER A 32 1.53 2.27 10.82
N ALA A 33 2.73 1.82 10.39
CA ALA A 33 2.85 0.70 9.48
C ALA A 33 2.65 -0.65 10.18
N PRO A 34 1.89 -1.59 9.57
CA PRO A 34 1.85 -2.96 10.04
C PRO A 34 3.25 -3.58 10.01
N ASP A 35 3.60 -4.34 11.05
CA ASP A 35 4.80 -5.20 11.06
C ASP A 35 4.54 -6.43 10.19
N GLN A 36 4.45 -6.21 8.88
CA GLN A 36 4.17 -7.22 7.86
C GLN A 36 5.11 -7.06 6.67
N PRO A 37 5.44 -8.15 5.96
CA PRO A 37 6.29 -8.07 4.77
C PRO A 37 5.64 -7.25 3.66
N VAL A 38 6.28 -6.16 3.28
CA VAL A 38 5.85 -5.28 2.19
C VAL A 38 6.47 -5.77 0.89
N GLN A 39 5.60 -6.08 -0.08
CA GLN A 39 6.00 -6.58 -1.38
C GLN A 39 5.88 -5.51 -2.47
N PHE A 40 4.98 -4.55 -2.28
CA PHE A 40 4.67 -3.52 -3.26
C PHE A 40 4.50 -2.16 -2.60
N LEU A 41 4.97 -1.14 -3.29
CA LEU A 41 4.78 0.27 -2.97
C LEU A 41 4.44 1.01 -4.26
N GLU A 42 3.40 1.83 -4.23
CA GLU A 42 2.98 2.65 -5.37
C GLU A 42 2.51 4.02 -4.89
N LEU A 43 3.02 5.08 -5.50
CA LEU A 43 2.55 6.44 -5.25
C LEU A 43 1.41 6.74 -6.22
N ASP A 44 0.32 7.33 -5.73
CA ASP A 44 -0.76 7.80 -6.59
C ASP A 44 -0.71 9.30 -6.89
N ASP A 45 -1.55 9.72 -7.84
CA ASP A 45 -1.66 11.14 -8.26
C ASP A 45 -2.20 12.07 -7.16
N LEU A 46 -2.67 11.52 -6.03
CA LEU A 46 -3.10 12.27 -4.85
C LEU A 46 -2.00 12.35 -3.78
N GLY A 47 -0.79 11.84 -4.07
CA GLY A 47 0.35 11.84 -3.15
C GLY A 47 0.28 10.74 -2.08
N ARG A 48 -0.65 9.79 -2.20
CA ARG A 48 -0.80 8.69 -1.23
C ARG A 48 0.15 7.55 -1.59
N MET A 49 0.86 7.06 -0.59
CA MET A 49 1.73 5.89 -0.76
C MET A 49 0.96 4.62 -0.45
N TRP A 50 0.59 3.88 -1.49
CA TRP A 50 -0.04 2.58 -1.37
C TRP A 50 0.98 1.50 -1.05
N CYS A 51 0.55 0.50 -0.30
CA CYS A 51 1.33 -0.68 0.02
C CYS A 51 0.50 -1.95 0.00
N ALA A 52 1.17 -3.04 -0.34
CA ALA A 52 0.57 -4.35 -0.24
C ALA A 52 1.61 -5.43 -0.01
N GLY A 53 1.15 -6.52 0.59
CA GLY A 53 1.95 -7.67 0.98
C GLY A 53 1.08 -8.82 1.45
N THR A 54 1.71 -9.83 2.05
CA THR A 54 0.95 -10.95 2.62
C THR A 54 0.20 -10.46 3.86
N GLY A 55 -1.13 -10.39 3.80
CA GLY A 55 -1.95 -9.94 4.92
C GLY A 55 -1.96 -8.43 5.16
N MET A 56 -1.46 -7.63 4.21
CA MET A 56 -1.53 -6.17 4.29
C MET A 56 -2.00 -5.57 2.96
N LEU A 57 -2.87 -4.57 3.08
CA LEU A 57 -3.31 -3.71 1.99
C LEU A 57 -3.76 -2.39 2.61
N GLY A 58 -3.19 -1.29 2.14
CA GLY A 58 -3.52 0.02 2.64
C GLY A 58 -2.69 1.10 1.98
N PHE A 59 -2.87 2.33 2.44
CA PHE A 59 -2.08 3.46 1.97
C PHE A 59 -1.79 4.44 3.11
N TRP A 60 -0.72 5.21 2.95
CA TRP A 60 -0.45 6.38 3.78
C TRP A 60 -0.94 7.65 3.10
N GLU A 61 -1.65 8.45 3.88
CA GLU A 61 -1.95 9.85 3.59
C GLU A 61 -1.28 10.66 4.70
N GLU A 62 -0.28 11.47 4.31
CA GLU A 62 0.63 12.13 5.26
C GLU A 62 1.32 11.11 6.20
N ASP A 63 0.93 11.08 7.47
CA ASP A 63 1.44 10.14 8.49
C ASP A 63 0.40 9.09 8.93
N THR A 64 -0.80 9.13 8.36
CA THR A 64 -1.92 8.25 8.73
C THR A 64 -1.95 7.03 7.83
N TYR A 65 -1.93 5.84 8.44
CA TYR A 65 -2.14 4.58 7.71
C TYR A 65 -3.63 4.23 7.65
N HIS A 66 -4.12 4.01 6.43
CA HIS A 66 -5.46 3.53 6.17
C HIS A 66 -5.42 2.05 5.84
N ASP A 67 -5.80 1.22 6.82
CA ASP A 67 -5.92 -0.23 6.62
C ASP A 67 -7.19 -0.55 5.83
N LEU A 68 -6.99 -1.25 4.71
CA LEU A 68 -8.05 -1.71 3.81
C LEU A 68 -8.31 -3.22 3.92
N VAL A 69 -7.51 -3.95 4.73
CA VAL A 69 -7.67 -5.40 4.89
C VAL A 69 -9.09 -5.76 5.37
N PRO A 70 -9.66 -5.13 6.42
CA PRO A 70 -11.00 -5.49 6.90
C PRO A 70 -12.11 -5.24 5.88
N GLN A 71 -11.97 -4.22 5.04
CA GLN A 71 -12.93 -3.87 3.99
C GLN A 71 -12.84 -4.88 2.86
N TYR A 72 -11.63 -5.20 2.42
CA TYR A 72 -11.39 -6.15 1.34
C TYR A 72 -11.83 -7.57 1.70
N GLU A 73 -11.57 -8.02 2.94
CA GLU A 73 -12.02 -9.33 3.40
C GLU A 73 -13.54 -9.46 3.45
N ARG A 74 -14.26 -8.37 3.74
CA ARG A 74 -15.72 -8.33 3.72
C ARG A 74 -16.30 -8.39 2.31
N GLU A 75 -15.65 -7.75 1.34
CA GLU A 75 -16.16 -7.62 -0.02
C GLU A 75 -15.76 -8.79 -0.94
N ILE A 76 -14.53 -9.30 -0.80
CA ILE A 76 -13.91 -10.21 -1.78
C ILE A 76 -13.37 -11.49 -1.11
N GLY A 77 -13.25 -11.54 0.22
CA GLY A 77 -12.66 -12.66 0.98
C GLY A 77 -11.14 -12.50 1.22
N ARG A 78 -10.44 -13.58 1.58
CA ARG A 78 -9.01 -13.50 1.98
C ARG A 78 -8.12 -12.88 0.89
N ILE A 79 -7.23 -11.99 1.32
CA ILE A 79 -6.23 -11.37 0.45
C ILE A 79 -5.18 -12.39 0.03
N GLY A 80 -5.14 -12.69 -1.28
CA GLY A 80 -4.04 -13.40 -1.93
C GLY A 80 -3.07 -12.44 -2.63
N ARG A 81 -1.81 -12.86 -2.82
CA ARG A 81 -0.73 -12.07 -3.45
C ARG A 81 -1.10 -11.44 -4.81
N HIS A 82 -2.01 -12.05 -5.58
CA HIS A 82 -2.45 -11.53 -6.87
C HIS A 82 -3.50 -10.42 -6.78
N LEU A 83 -4.28 -10.36 -5.68
CA LEU A 83 -5.30 -9.33 -5.47
C LEU A 83 -4.65 -7.98 -5.12
N ALA A 84 -3.59 -8.00 -4.31
CA ALA A 84 -2.77 -6.83 -4.00
C ALA A 84 -2.29 -6.09 -5.26
N LEU A 85 -1.74 -6.82 -6.22
CA LEU A 85 -1.27 -6.27 -7.50
C LEU A 85 -2.42 -5.80 -8.41
N ALA A 86 -3.56 -6.49 -8.39
CA ALA A 86 -4.73 -6.06 -9.14
C ALA A 86 -5.31 -4.76 -8.57
N VAL A 87 -5.31 -4.58 -7.25
CA VAL A 87 -5.74 -3.34 -6.59
C VAL A 87 -4.79 -2.19 -6.90
N LEU A 88 -3.47 -2.42 -6.85
CA LEU A 88 -2.47 -1.40 -7.20
C LEU A 88 -2.43 -1.09 -8.71
N GLY A 89 -2.65 -2.09 -9.56
CA GLY A 89 -2.65 -1.96 -11.02
C GLY A 89 -3.93 -1.37 -11.60
N ASN A 90 -5.05 -1.46 -10.87
CA ASN A 90 -6.29 -0.78 -11.21
C ASN A 90 -6.20 0.67 -10.68
N ARG A 91 -5.56 1.50 -11.48
CA ARG A 91 -5.13 2.87 -11.21
C ARG A 91 -6.06 3.71 -10.29
N PRO A 92 -5.49 4.51 -9.39
CA PRO A 92 -6.23 5.45 -8.54
C PRO A 92 -6.70 6.64 -9.40
N GLY A 93 -8.02 6.75 -9.61
CA GLY A 93 -8.65 7.80 -10.42
C GLY A 93 -9.93 7.37 -11.11
N GLN A 94 -10.17 6.06 -11.28
CA GLN A 94 -11.47 5.54 -11.70
C GLN A 94 -12.28 5.15 -10.46
N ARG A 95 -13.48 5.73 -10.39
CA ARG A 95 -14.51 5.48 -9.38
C ARG A 95 -14.80 3.98 -9.29
N TRP A 96 -14.88 3.45 -8.06
CA TRP A 96 -15.35 2.09 -7.75
C TRP A 96 -16.76 1.85 -8.32
N GLN A 97 -16.86 1.49 -9.59
CA GLN A 97 -18.04 0.89 -10.18
C GLN A 97 -17.54 -0.30 -11.00
N HIS A 98 -17.96 -1.49 -10.60
CA HIS A 98 -17.63 -2.79 -11.20
C HIS A 98 -16.35 -3.48 -10.70
N LEU A 99 -16.37 -3.90 -9.43
CA LEU A 99 -15.89 -5.24 -9.06
C LEU A 99 -17.07 -6.02 -8.45
N ALA A 100 -18.07 -6.31 -9.27
CA ALA A 100 -19.01 -7.40 -9.05
C ALA A 100 -18.56 -8.57 -9.94
N GLY A 101 -18.43 -9.76 -9.33
CA GLY A 101 -17.63 -10.89 -9.80
C GLY A 101 -18.00 -11.53 -11.14
N PRO A 102 -17.24 -12.55 -11.57
CA PRO A 102 -17.62 -13.37 -12.70
C PRO A 102 -18.79 -14.29 -12.31
N ARG A 103 -19.66 -14.52 -13.29
CA ARG A 103 -20.87 -15.35 -13.26
C ARG A 103 -20.63 -16.78 -12.81
#